data_AF-A0A1S8WPE4-F1
#
_entry.id   AF-A0A1S8WPE4-F1
#
_cell.length_a   1.000
_cell.length_b   1.000
_cell.length_c   1.000
_cell.angle_alpha   90.00
_cell.angle_beta   90.00
_cell.angle_gamma   90.00
#
_symmetry.space_group_name_H-M   'P 1'
#
loop_
_entity.id
_entity.type
_entity.pdbx_description
1 polymer ?
#
loop_
_entity_poly.entity_id
_entity_poly.type
_entity_poly.pdbx_seq_one_letter_code
_entity_poly.pdbx_strand_id
1 'polypeptide(L)'
;DQNIATLEGEVDEEGDTRYINASLIQAIPPFVRRQQISSVEHDQPAYIATQAPLPDTIGDFWRLIYQENVTVIIMLAPSLGENLPDFEVYWPPTVDECRYHAYDTSRLTVTLVAETAESGYMLRKFTVTSLDESEDPLEVTQFQLLNWPEHGLPNIQEFSGMLTAYRRFKYSETDQDAPTLVHC
;
A
#
# COMPACT_ATOMS: atom_id res chain seq x y z
N ASP A 1 -12.89 -6.90 15.60
CA ASP A 1 -11.45 -7.09 15.87
C ASP A 1 -10.74 -5.74 15.86
N GLN A 2 -9.74 -5.53 16.74
CA GLN A 2 -9.14 -4.22 16.99
C GLN A 2 -8.16 -3.72 15.91
N ASN A 3 -7.78 -4.57 14.95
CA ASN A 3 -6.76 -4.25 13.95
C ASN A 3 -7.27 -4.27 12.51
N ILE A 4 -8.60 -4.35 12.30
CA ILE A 4 -9.18 -4.32 10.95
C ILE A 4 -9.13 -2.89 10.42
N ALA A 5 -8.72 -2.71 9.16
CA ALA A 5 -8.85 -1.41 8.49
C ALA A 5 -10.28 -1.21 7.97
N THR A 6 -10.79 0.01 8.11
CA THR A 6 -12.14 0.40 7.66
C THR A 6 -12.05 1.65 6.80
N LEU A 7 -12.90 1.75 5.79
CA LEU A 7 -12.94 2.93 4.92
C LEU A 7 -13.94 3.94 5.48
N GLU A 8 -13.48 5.15 5.74
CA GLU A 8 -14.28 6.27 6.26
C GLU A 8 -15.17 6.84 5.17
N GLY A 9 -16.49 6.91 5.40
CA GLY A 9 -17.47 7.54 4.51
C GLY A 9 -18.90 7.06 4.74
N GLU A 10 -19.74 7.00 3.69
CA GLU A 10 -21.13 6.57 3.83
C GLU A 10 -21.21 5.14 4.40
N VAL A 11 -21.88 5.03 5.55
CA VAL A 11 -22.18 3.76 6.19
C VAL A 11 -23.25 3.01 5.38
N ASP A 12 -23.18 1.67 5.40
CA ASP A 12 -24.18 0.84 4.74
C ASP A 12 -25.57 0.96 5.39
N GLU A 13 -26.57 0.27 4.85
CA GLU A 13 -27.95 0.29 5.39
C GLU A 13 -28.03 -0.17 6.86
N GLU A 14 -27.00 -0.86 7.37
CA GLU A 14 -26.89 -1.34 8.74
C GLU A 14 -26.11 -0.39 9.66
N GLY A 15 -25.51 0.67 9.09
CA GLY A 15 -24.75 1.68 9.82
C GLY A 15 -23.26 1.34 9.99
N ASP A 16 -22.77 0.31 9.30
CA ASP A 16 -21.39 -0.14 9.38
C ASP A 16 -20.51 0.54 8.32
N THR A 17 -19.26 0.82 8.67
CA THR A 17 -18.25 1.36 7.75
C THR A 17 -17.81 0.29 6.75
N ARG A 18 -17.47 0.71 5.53
CA ARG A 18 -17.12 -0.22 4.46
C ARG A 18 -15.85 -1.00 4.80
N TYR A 19 -15.96 -2.33 4.83
CA TYR A 19 -14.87 -3.25 5.13
C TYR A 19 -13.89 -3.41 3.96
N ILE A 20 -12.60 -3.49 4.28
CA ILE A 20 -11.55 -3.94 3.37
C ILE A 20 -10.71 -5.02 4.09
N ASN A 21 -10.28 -6.05 3.35
CA ASN A 21 -9.45 -7.13 3.91
C ASN A 21 -8.00 -6.66 4.09
N ALA A 22 -7.80 -5.89 5.16
CA ALA A 22 -6.56 -5.27 5.56
C ALA A 22 -6.44 -5.24 7.09
N SER A 23 -5.20 -5.35 7.58
CA SER A 23 -4.85 -5.30 8.99
C SER A 23 -3.82 -4.21 9.28
N LEU A 24 -4.09 -3.39 10.28
CA LEU A 24 -3.20 -2.35 10.77
C LEU A 24 -2.14 -2.97 11.71
N ILE A 25 -0.87 -2.71 11.45
CA ILE A 25 0.27 -3.30 12.18
C ILE A 25 1.08 -2.18 12.84
N GLN A 26 1.07 -2.18 14.17
CA GLN A 26 1.83 -1.25 14.99
C GLN A 26 3.28 -1.71 15.14
N ALA A 27 4.23 -0.78 15.02
CA ALA A 27 5.63 -1.07 15.34
C ALA A 27 5.78 -1.25 16.85
N ILE A 28 6.33 -2.39 17.28
CA ILE A 28 6.74 -2.58 18.68
C ILE A 28 8.20 -2.11 18.79
N PRO A 29 8.49 -1.05 19.55
CA PRO A 29 9.87 -0.60 19.72
C PRO A 29 10.72 -1.72 20.33
N PRO A 30 11.93 -2.00 19.81
CA PRO A 30 12.80 -2.99 20.41
C PRO A 30 13.19 -2.54 21.82
N PHE A 31 12.93 -3.40 22.80
CA PHE A 31 13.33 -3.25 24.22
C PHE A 31 12.53 -2.22 25.06
N VAL A 32 11.19 -2.31 25.06
CA VAL A 32 10.38 -1.80 26.18
C VAL A 32 9.98 -2.98 27.05
N ARG A 33 10.25 -2.93 28.37
CA ARG A 33 9.72 -3.94 29.31
C ARG A 33 8.20 -3.97 29.14
N ARG A 34 7.62 -5.18 29.09
CA ARG A 34 6.18 -5.44 28.91
C ARG A 34 5.24 -4.66 29.89
N GLN A 35 5.78 -4.05 30.94
CA GLN A 35 5.07 -3.23 31.95
C GLN A 35 5.19 -1.71 31.75
N GLN A 36 5.88 -1.25 30.70
CA GLN A 36 6.06 0.17 30.37
C GLN A 36 5.60 0.52 28.96
N ILE A 37 4.73 -0.32 28.38
CA ILE A 37 3.88 0.08 27.25
C ILE A 37 2.76 0.94 27.86
N SER A 38 3.13 2.07 28.47
CA SER A 38 2.19 3.18 28.61
C SER A 38 1.95 3.66 27.19
N SER A 39 0.83 3.23 26.60
CA SER A 39 0.12 3.96 25.53
C SER A 39 1.05 4.82 24.68
N VAL A 40 2.04 4.20 24.02
CA VAL A 40 2.65 4.83 22.86
C VAL A 40 1.64 4.55 21.77
N GLU A 41 0.56 5.32 21.83
CA GLU A 41 -0.37 5.49 20.72
C GLU A 41 0.46 6.13 19.62
N HIS A 42 1.14 5.30 18.84
CA HIS A 42 1.36 5.69 17.46
C HIS A 42 -0.03 5.75 16.87
N ASP A 43 -0.55 6.98 16.75
CA ASP A 43 -1.89 7.28 16.22
C ASP A 43 -2.03 6.74 14.78
N GLN A 44 -0.90 6.48 14.12
CA GLN A 44 -0.77 5.92 12.79
C GLN A 44 -0.09 4.54 12.82
N PRO A 45 -0.58 3.57 12.03
CA PRO A 45 0.05 2.25 11.91
C PRO A 45 1.40 2.36 11.21
N ALA A 46 2.37 1.52 11.59
CA ALA A 46 3.66 1.47 10.90
C ALA A 46 3.57 0.72 9.56
N TYR A 47 2.72 -0.32 9.52
CA TYR A 47 2.45 -1.10 8.32
C TYR A 47 0.97 -1.40 8.18
N ILE A 48 0.53 -1.58 6.95
CA ILE A 48 -0.81 -2.08 6.62
C ILE A 48 -0.62 -3.34 5.79
N ALA A 49 -1.08 -4.49 6.28
CA ALA A 49 -1.02 -5.73 5.52
C ALA A 49 -2.38 -5.97 4.86
N THR A 50 -2.41 -6.14 3.53
CA THR A 50 -3.65 -6.40 2.79
C THR A 50 -3.52 -7.61 1.88
N GLN A 51 -4.65 -8.18 1.48
CA GLN A 51 -4.68 -9.06 0.32
C GLN A 51 -4.41 -8.26 -0.97
N ALA A 52 -3.99 -8.94 -2.04
CA ALA A 52 -4.02 -8.36 -3.38
C ALA A 52 -5.45 -7.86 -3.73
N PRO A 53 -5.59 -6.66 -4.32
CA PRO A 53 -6.90 -6.14 -4.68
C PRO A 53 -7.56 -6.97 -5.77
N LEU A 54 -8.86 -7.22 -5.61
CA LEU A 54 -9.73 -7.86 -6.59
C LEU A 54 -10.33 -6.80 -7.53
N PRO A 55 -10.87 -7.15 -8.71
CA PRO A 55 -11.38 -6.17 -9.67
C PRO A 55 -12.39 -5.17 -9.09
N ASP A 56 -13.24 -5.65 -8.18
CA ASP A 56 -14.28 -4.90 -7.47
C ASP A 56 -13.76 -4.11 -6.25
N THR A 57 -12.58 -4.46 -5.73
CA THR A 57 -11.96 -3.79 -4.57
C THR A 57 -10.79 -2.88 -4.91
N ILE A 58 -10.46 -2.67 -6.20
CA ILE A 58 -9.37 -1.76 -6.61
C ILE A 58 -9.62 -0.33 -6.12
N GLY A 59 -10.86 0.15 -6.20
CA GLY A 59 -11.20 1.50 -5.73
C GLY A 59 -11.03 1.62 -4.22
N ASP A 60 -11.49 0.61 -3.48
CA ASP A 60 -11.35 0.51 -2.03
C ASP A 60 -9.88 0.45 -1.59
N PHE A 61 -9.03 -0.22 -2.37
CA PHE A 61 -7.59 -0.29 -2.14
C PHE A 61 -6.91 1.09 -2.26
N TRP A 62 -7.23 1.87 -3.30
CA TRP A 62 -6.70 3.24 -3.43
C TRP A 62 -7.29 4.21 -2.41
N ARG A 63 -8.54 4.00 -2.00
CA ARG A 63 -9.16 4.74 -0.91
C ARG A 63 -8.43 4.52 0.41
N LEU A 64 -8.08 3.28 0.73
CA LEU A 64 -7.27 2.95 1.91
C LEU A 64 -5.90 3.65 1.86
N ILE A 65 -5.23 3.60 0.71
CA ILE A 65 -3.92 4.27 0.52
C ILE A 65 -4.02 5.77 0.77
N TYR A 66 -5.05 6.41 0.23
CA TYR A 66 -5.26 7.85 0.36
C TYR A 66 -5.63 8.23 1.81
N GLN A 67 -6.59 7.54 2.41
CA GLN A 67 -7.09 7.79 3.77
C GLN A 67 -5.99 7.64 4.83
N GLU A 68 -5.17 6.59 4.72
CA GLU A 68 -4.11 6.29 5.68
C GLU A 68 -2.78 6.99 5.32
N ASN A 69 -2.78 7.92 4.37
CA ASN A 69 -1.60 8.66 3.92
C ASN A 69 -0.41 7.73 3.56
N VAL A 70 -0.69 6.61 2.90
CA VAL A 70 0.33 5.61 2.53
C VAL A 70 1.22 6.15 1.43
N THR A 71 2.51 6.32 1.73
CA THR A 71 3.50 6.78 0.74
C THR A 71 4.25 5.64 0.05
N VAL A 72 4.21 4.43 0.62
CA VAL A 72 4.93 3.26 0.06
C VAL A 72 4.04 2.03 0.00
N ILE A 73 4.05 1.38 -1.16
CA ILE A 73 3.44 0.07 -1.37
C ILE A 73 4.55 -0.96 -1.63
N ILE A 74 4.56 -2.05 -0.89
CA ILE A 74 5.38 -3.23 -1.18
C ILE A 74 4.46 -4.31 -1.74
N MET A 75 4.63 -4.62 -3.02
CA MET A 75 3.93 -5.70 -3.71
C MET A 75 4.84 -6.92 -3.79
N LEU A 76 4.52 -7.95 -3.02
CA LEU A 76 5.21 -9.24 -3.06
C LEU A 76 4.52 -10.12 -4.11
N ALA A 77 4.73 -9.78 -5.39
CA ALA A 77 4.15 -10.54 -6.47
C ALA A 77 4.93 -11.86 -6.67
N PRO A 78 4.22 -12.98 -6.83
CA PRO A 78 4.84 -14.20 -7.28
C PRO A 78 5.26 -14.05 -8.75
N SER A 79 6.25 -14.85 -9.16
CA SER A 79 6.79 -14.81 -10.52
C SER A 79 5.69 -14.92 -11.57
N LEU A 80 5.68 -14.02 -12.56
CA LEU A 80 4.85 -14.11 -13.76
C LEU A 80 5.21 -15.41 -14.53
N GLY A 81 4.57 -16.53 -14.18
CA GLY A 81 4.84 -17.83 -14.78
C GLY A 81 4.23 -19.02 -14.03
N GLU A 82 3.32 -19.70 -14.73
CA GLU A 82 2.63 -20.97 -14.45
C GLU A 82 1.66 -21.02 -13.25
N ASN A 83 0.36 -20.87 -13.56
CA ASN A 83 -0.82 -21.22 -12.73
C ASN A 83 -1.16 -20.34 -11.52
N LEU A 84 -0.55 -19.17 -11.38
CA LEU A 84 -0.95 -18.20 -10.35
C LEU A 84 -2.17 -17.39 -10.82
N PRO A 85 -3.09 -17.01 -9.93
CA PRO A 85 -4.15 -16.07 -10.28
C PRO A 85 -3.52 -14.79 -10.81
N ASP A 86 -4.01 -14.30 -11.95
CA ASP A 86 -3.57 -13.04 -12.52
C ASP A 86 -3.78 -11.94 -11.47
N PHE A 87 -2.68 -11.32 -11.02
CA PHE A 87 -2.79 -10.13 -10.19
C PHE A 87 -3.46 -9.06 -11.01
N GLU A 88 -4.55 -8.52 -10.47
CA GLU A 88 -5.24 -7.43 -11.14
C GLU A 88 -4.35 -6.20 -11.12
N VAL A 89 -4.14 -5.63 -12.31
CA VAL A 89 -3.42 -4.37 -12.45
C VAL A 89 -4.32 -3.26 -11.89
N TYR A 90 -4.00 -2.84 -10.67
CA TYR A 90 -4.76 -1.82 -9.95
C TYR A 90 -4.32 -0.39 -10.30
N TRP A 91 -3.32 -0.21 -11.14
CA TRP A 91 -2.77 1.10 -11.54
C TRP A 91 -2.94 1.39 -13.05
N PRO A 92 -2.71 2.63 -13.53
CA PRO A 92 -2.70 2.94 -14.96
C PRO A 92 -1.53 2.26 -15.69
N PRO A 93 -1.74 1.66 -16.88
CA PRO A 93 -0.72 0.84 -17.53
C PRO A 93 0.42 1.65 -18.17
N THR A 94 0.20 2.92 -18.48
CA THR A 94 1.18 3.77 -19.17
C THR A 94 1.53 4.98 -18.30
N VAL A 95 2.78 5.42 -18.35
CA VAL A 95 3.21 6.69 -17.73
C VAL A 95 2.40 7.85 -18.30
N ASP A 96 2.06 8.81 -17.43
CA ASP A 96 1.19 9.96 -17.66
C ASP A 96 -0.30 9.63 -17.87
N GLU A 97 -0.69 8.35 -17.86
CA GLU A 97 -2.10 7.96 -17.80
C GLU A 97 -2.63 7.98 -16.37
N CYS A 98 -3.95 8.20 -16.26
CA CYS A 98 -4.65 8.16 -14.99
C CYS A 98 -5.84 7.19 -15.03
N ARG A 99 -6.21 6.70 -13.85
CA ARG A 99 -7.39 5.89 -13.60
C ARG A 99 -8.23 6.54 -12.51
N TYR A 100 -9.53 6.52 -12.70
CA TYR A 100 -10.48 7.12 -11.78
C TYR A 100 -11.16 6.04 -10.93
N HIS A 101 -11.30 6.32 -9.64
CA HIS A 101 -11.97 5.45 -8.68
C HIS A 101 -13.02 6.27 -7.93
N ALA A 102 -14.29 6.05 -8.25
CA ALA A 102 -15.39 6.67 -7.54
C ALA A 102 -15.57 6.01 -6.18
N TYR A 103 -15.81 6.81 -5.13
CA TYR A 103 -16.20 6.34 -3.82
C TYR A 103 -17.17 7.35 -3.21
N ASP A 104 -18.29 6.87 -2.68
CA ASP A 104 -19.37 7.69 -2.14
C ASP A 104 -19.77 8.82 -3.11
N THR A 105 -19.66 10.09 -2.72
CA THR A 105 -19.88 11.26 -3.58
C THR A 105 -18.61 11.83 -4.21
N SER A 106 -17.45 11.25 -3.91
CA SER A 106 -16.11 11.71 -4.32
C SER A 106 -15.50 10.83 -5.41
N ARG A 107 -14.27 11.16 -5.83
CA ARG A 107 -13.47 10.38 -6.77
C ARG A 107 -11.99 10.61 -6.56
N LEU A 108 -11.24 9.51 -6.48
CA LEU A 108 -9.79 9.51 -6.56
C LEU A 108 -9.34 9.44 -8.02
N THR A 109 -8.27 10.17 -8.32
CA THR A 109 -7.52 10.06 -9.58
C THR A 109 -6.12 9.56 -9.27
N VAL A 110 -5.78 8.39 -9.79
CA VAL A 110 -4.45 7.78 -9.65
C VAL A 110 -3.72 7.94 -10.97
N THR A 111 -2.57 8.59 -10.96
CA THR A 111 -1.76 8.82 -12.17
C THR A 111 -0.43 8.10 -12.04
N LEU A 112 -0.01 7.34 -13.05
CA LEU A 112 1.34 6.76 -13.10
C LEU A 112 2.33 7.82 -13.59
N VAL A 113 3.26 8.24 -12.74
CA VAL A 113 4.20 9.33 -13.02
C VAL A 113 5.55 8.81 -13.52
N ALA A 114 5.98 7.64 -13.04
CA ALA A 114 7.22 7.03 -13.47
C ALA A 114 7.19 5.52 -13.25
N GLU A 115 7.85 4.79 -14.14
CA GLU A 115 8.10 3.35 -14.00
C GLU A 115 9.57 3.06 -14.33
N THR A 116 10.26 2.38 -13.41
CA THR A 116 11.67 2.03 -13.54
C THR A 116 11.88 0.56 -13.18
N ALA A 117 12.47 -0.20 -14.09
CA ALA A 117 12.87 -1.58 -13.83
C ALA A 117 14.26 -1.62 -13.18
N GLU A 118 14.36 -2.34 -12.07
CA GLU A 118 15.61 -2.59 -11.34
C GLU A 118 15.91 -4.10 -11.33
N SER A 119 17.09 -4.48 -10.85
CA SER A 119 17.45 -5.90 -10.75
C SER A 119 16.57 -6.62 -9.71
N GLY A 120 15.56 -7.35 -10.19
CA GLY A 120 14.68 -8.21 -9.38
C GLY A 120 13.42 -7.53 -8.82
N TYR A 121 13.25 -6.23 -9.04
CA TYR A 121 12.05 -5.48 -8.64
C TYR A 121 11.72 -4.35 -9.61
N MET A 122 10.47 -3.89 -9.57
CA MET A 122 10.00 -2.74 -10.34
C MET A 122 9.60 -1.61 -9.40
N LEU A 123 9.94 -0.38 -9.78
CA LEU A 123 9.54 0.83 -9.11
C LEU A 123 8.47 1.54 -9.92
N ARG A 124 7.39 1.94 -9.26
CA ARG A 124 6.40 2.85 -9.82
C ARG A 124 6.17 4.02 -8.90
N LYS A 125 6.01 5.21 -9.48
CA LYS A 125 5.61 6.41 -8.75
C LYS A 125 4.23 6.82 -9.21
N PHE A 126 3.37 7.12 -8.25
CA PHE A 126 2.01 7.56 -8.48
C PHE A 126 1.77 8.90 -7.81
N THR A 127 0.85 9.66 -8.38
CA THR A 127 0.17 10.74 -7.68
C THR A 127 -1.29 10.37 -7.51
N VAL A 128 -1.83 10.58 -6.32
CA VAL A 128 -3.23 10.33 -5.98
C VAL A 128 -3.86 11.64 -5.55
N THR A 129 -4.95 12.04 -6.20
CA THR A 129 -5.71 13.25 -5.86
C THR A 129 -7.17 12.94 -5.64
N SER A 130 -7.77 13.55 -4.62
CA SER A 130 -9.21 13.60 -4.41
C SER A 130 -9.80 14.84 -5.10
N LEU A 131 -11.02 14.75 -5.64
CA LEU A 131 -11.68 15.90 -6.25
C LEU A 131 -12.25 16.88 -5.25
N ASP A 132 -12.62 16.38 -4.08
CA ASP A 132 -13.35 17.14 -3.07
C ASP A 132 -12.40 17.85 -2.10
N GLU A 133 -11.12 17.46 -2.10
CA GLU A 133 -10.08 18.03 -1.25
C GLU A 133 -9.13 18.90 -2.08
N SER A 134 -8.89 20.13 -1.62
CA SER A 134 -7.94 21.06 -2.24
C SER A 134 -6.50 20.84 -1.77
N GLU A 135 -6.16 19.61 -1.38
CA GLU A 135 -4.85 19.26 -0.83
C GLU A 135 -3.83 18.97 -1.94
N ASP A 136 -2.55 19.01 -1.56
CA ASP A 136 -1.47 18.62 -2.45
C ASP A 136 -1.62 17.12 -2.81
N PRO A 137 -1.28 16.71 -4.04
CA PRO A 137 -1.35 15.29 -4.44
C PRO A 137 -0.53 14.40 -3.51
N LEU A 138 -1.10 13.28 -3.08
CA LEU A 138 -0.38 12.25 -2.36
C LEU A 138 0.58 11.53 -3.31
N GLU A 139 1.88 11.58 -3.04
CA GLU A 139 2.89 10.83 -3.78
C GLU A 139 3.06 9.42 -3.19
N VAL A 140 2.89 8.40 -4.04
CA VAL A 140 2.97 6.99 -3.62
C VAL A 140 4.02 6.25 -4.45
N THR A 141 4.96 5.57 -3.80
CA THR A 141 5.97 4.74 -4.48
C THR A 141 5.71 3.25 -4.24
N GLN A 142 5.51 2.49 -5.31
CA GLN A 142 5.38 1.04 -5.25
C GLN A 142 6.71 0.36 -5.57
N PHE A 143 7.09 -0.59 -4.72
CA PHE A 143 8.15 -1.58 -4.96
C PHE A 143 7.48 -2.92 -5.22
N GLN A 144 7.55 -3.42 -6.45
CA GLN A 144 7.07 -4.75 -6.81
C GLN A 144 8.23 -5.72 -6.95
N LEU A 145 8.32 -6.73 -6.08
CA LEU A 145 9.26 -7.83 -6.29
C LEU A 145 8.76 -8.71 -7.43
N LEU A 146 9.60 -9.02 -8.41
CA LEU A 146 9.17 -9.71 -9.64
C LEU A 146 9.33 -11.24 -9.59
N ASN A 147 10.16 -11.75 -8.68
CA ASN A 147 10.63 -13.13 -8.69
C ASN A 147 10.39 -13.86 -7.34
N TRP A 148 9.27 -13.60 -6.67
CA TRP A 148 8.92 -14.41 -5.49
C TRP A 148 8.38 -15.77 -5.94
N PRO A 149 8.99 -16.91 -5.56
CA PRO A 149 8.45 -18.22 -5.95
C PRO A 149 7.24 -18.59 -5.09
N GLU A 150 6.23 -19.26 -5.67
CA GLU A 150 5.06 -19.78 -4.93
C GLU A 150 5.47 -20.69 -3.76
N HIS A 151 6.55 -21.46 -3.96
CA HIS A 151 7.14 -22.30 -2.94
C HIS A 151 8.61 -21.94 -2.73
N GLY A 152 8.95 -21.52 -1.50
CA GLY A 152 10.32 -21.25 -1.09
C GLY A 152 10.57 -19.79 -0.80
N LEU A 153 11.83 -19.38 -0.98
CA LEU A 153 12.30 -18.02 -0.68
C LEU A 153 12.68 -17.31 -1.98
N PRO A 154 12.49 -15.98 -2.07
CA PRO A 154 12.97 -15.23 -3.21
C PRO A 154 14.49 -15.29 -3.30
N ASN A 155 15.03 -14.88 -4.46
CA ASN A 155 16.46 -14.66 -4.57
C ASN A 155 16.91 -13.64 -3.51
N ILE A 156 17.78 -14.06 -2.59
CA ILE A 156 18.18 -13.25 -1.44
C ILE A 156 18.90 -11.96 -1.85
N GLN A 157 19.62 -11.96 -2.98
CA GLN A 157 20.31 -10.76 -3.47
C GLN A 157 19.32 -9.74 -4.00
N GLU A 158 18.34 -10.17 -4.77
CA GLU A 158 17.28 -9.31 -5.31
C GLU A 158 16.39 -8.77 -4.18
N PHE A 159 15.95 -9.63 -3.26
CA PHE A 159 15.17 -9.23 -2.09
C PHE A 159 15.94 -8.26 -1.19
N SER A 160 17.22 -8.56 -0.90
CA SER A 160 18.07 -7.65 -0.11
C SER A 160 18.32 -6.32 -0.83
N GLY A 161 18.42 -6.33 -2.17
CA GLY A 161 18.53 -5.13 -2.99
C GLY A 161 17.31 -4.24 -2.86
N MET A 162 16.11 -4.81 -3.07
CA MET A 162 14.84 -4.12 -2.90
C MET A 162 14.67 -3.59 -1.47
N LEU A 163 14.93 -4.42 -0.45
CA LEU A 163 14.81 -4.01 0.96
C LEU A 163 15.77 -2.86 1.31
N THR A 164 16.98 -2.86 0.75
CA THR A 164 17.94 -1.76 0.94
C THR A 164 17.45 -0.48 0.27
N ALA A 165 16.91 -0.57 -0.94
CA ALA A 165 16.32 0.55 -1.66
C ALA A 165 15.11 1.13 -0.92
N TYR A 166 14.18 0.27 -0.48
CA TYR A 166 13.03 0.63 0.35
C TYR A 166 13.46 1.37 1.62
N ARG A 167 14.41 0.82 2.39
CA ARG A 167 14.89 1.47 3.62
C ARG A 167 15.47 2.86 3.34
N ARG A 168 16.31 2.98 2.31
CA ARG A 168 16.87 4.27 1.91
C ARG A 168 15.79 5.27 1.53
N PHE A 169 14.78 4.81 0.79
CA PHE A 169 13.63 5.62 0.43
C PHE A 169 12.89 6.11 1.68
N LYS A 170 12.47 5.20 2.57
CA LYS A 170 11.80 5.54 3.83
C LYS A 170 12.58 6.54 4.69
N TYR A 171 13.89 6.38 4.83
CA TYR A 171 14.73 7.33 5.58
C TYR A 171 14.86 8.70 4.90
N SER A 172 14.57 8.81 3.61
CA SER A 172 14.61 10.06 2.85
C SER A 172 13.25 10.75 2.74
N GLU A 173 12.17 10.09 3.15
CA GLU A 173 10.83 10.68 3.13
C GLU A 173 10.71 11.84 4.12
N THR A 174 9.85 12.79 3.77
CA THR A 174 9.52 13.92 4.65
C THR A 174 8.69 13.43 5.83
N ASP A 175 7.70 12.58 5.56
CA ASP A 175 6.93 11.87 6.57
C ASP A 175 7.48 10.44 6.72
N GLN A 176 8.24 10.22 7.80
CA GLN A 176 8.81 8.91 8.11
C GLN A 176 7.84 8.03 8.91
N ASP A 177 6.76 8.61 9.43
CA ASP A 177 5.74 7.91 10.21
C ASP A 177 4.60 7.40 9.32
N ALA A 178 4.53 7.86 8.06
CA ALA A 178 3.59 7.37 7.06
C ALA A 178 3.67 5.84 6.88
N PRO A 179 2.51 5.13 6.94
CA PRO A 179 2.47 3.68 6.87
C PRO A 179 3.06 3.13 5.58
N THR A 180 3.62 1.92 5.68
CA THR A 180 3.94 1.10 4.52
C THR A 180 2.86 0.06 4.30
N LEU A 181 2.19 0.11 3.15
CA LEU A 181 1.27 -0.95 2.77
C LEU A 181 2.04 -2.12 2.16
N VAL A 182 1.75 -3.34 2.60
CA VAL A 182 2.36 -4.57 2.11
C VAL A 182 1.24 -5.51 1.67
N HIS A 183 1.31 -6.02 0.44
CA HIS A 183 0.36 -7.01 -0.06
C HIS A 183 1.04 -8.08 -0.91
N CYS A 184 0.36 -9.21 -1.06
CA CYS A 184 0.77 -10.39 -1.84
C CYS A 184 -0.45 -11.09 -2.43
#